data_AF-A0A523BHU1-F1
#
_entry.id   AF-A0A523BHU1-F1
#
_cell.length_a   1.000
_cell.length_b   1.000
_cell.length_c   1.000
_cell.angle_alpha   90.00
_cell.angle_beta   90.00
_cell.angle_gamma   90.00
#
_symmetry.space_group_name_H-M   'P 1'
#
loop_
_entity.id
_entity.type
_entity.pdbx_description
1 polymer ?
#
loop_
_entity_poly.entity_id
_entity_poly.type
_entity_poly.pdbx_seq_one_letter_code
_entity_poly.pdbx_strand_id
1 'polypeptide(L)'
;MEESYQILKEITEAVMNGNASLVINLVNIALKEGIEVKTILDALASGVIILGEKLSNKEAFLPELVVGFEAFQEGLKIIEPLLKKLPKEGKKIKVVLGTVKGDIHNIGKNIVKVMLEAAGCEVYDIGVDVSPE
;
A
#
# COMPACT_ATOMS: atom_id res chain seq x y z
N MET A 1 -14.33 18.23 -4.43
CA MET A 1 -14.59 16.90 -5.04
C MET A 1 -13.71 16.66 -6.25
N GLU A 2 -13.55 17.62 -7.17
CA GLU A 2 -12.59 17.50 -8.29
C GLU A 2 -11.12 17.56 -7.85
N GLU A 3 -10.75 18.48 -6.95
CA GLU A 3 -9.36 18.64 -6.48
C GLU A 3 -8.81 17.40 -5.77
N SER A 4 -9.60 16.79 -4.87
CA SER A 4 -9.20 15.56 -4.17
C SER A 4 -9.00 14.38 -5.12
N TYR A 5 -9.81 14.28 -6.17
CA TYR A 5 -9.64 13.25 -7.21
C TYR A 5 -8.37 13.50 -8.04
N GLN A 6 -8.08 14.76 -8.33
CA GLN A 6 -6.88 15.15 -9.05
C GLN A 6 -5.61 14.80 -8.26
N ILE A 7 -5.57 15.05 -6.95
CA ILE A 7 -4.41 14.70 -6.10
C ILE A 7 -4.19 13.19 -6.04
N LEU A 8 -5.25 12.39 -5.92
CA LEU A 8 -5.13 10.93 -5.92
C LEU A 8 -4.58 10.39 -7.25
N LYS A 9 -5.01 11.00 -8.37
CA LYS A 9 -4.47 10.68 -9.68
C LYS A 9 -2.99 11.06 -9.79
N GLU A 10 -2.60 12.23 -9.30
CA GLU A 10 -1.20 12.67 -9.28
C GLU A 10 -0.32 11.77 -8.40
N ILE A 11 -0.84 11.27 -7.27
CA ILE A 11 -0.15 10.27 -6.45
C ILE A 11 0.12 9.01 -7.27
N THR A 12 -0.90 8.52 -7.98
CA THR A 12 -0.80 7.33 -8.84
C THR A 12 0.26 7.52 -9.92
N GLU A 13 0.22 8.67 -10.62
CA GLU A 13 1.20 9.01 -11.67
C GLU A 13 2.62 9.19 -11.10
N ALA A 14 2.76 9.81 -9.92
CA ALA A 14 4.05 9.98 -9.26
C ALA A 14 4.69 8.63 -8.88
N VAL A 15 3.89 7.67 -8.40
CA VAL A 15 4.33 6.29 -8.17
C VAL A 15 4.74 5.63 -9.48
N MET A 16 3.94 5.73 -10.54
CA MET A 16 4.27 5.15 -11.85
C MET A 16 5.59 5.69 -12.41
N ASN A 17 5.89 6.98 -12.16
CA ASN A 17 7.12 7.63 -12.61
C ASN A 17 8.31 7.42 -11.64
N GLY A 18 8.12 6.69 -10.53
CA GLY A 18 9.19 6.43 -9.56
C GLY A 18 9.63 7.67 -8.76
N ASN A 19 8.81 8.71 -8.68
CA ASN A 19 9.18 9.97 -8.03
C ASN A 19 8.81 9.97 -6.53
N ALA A 20 9.68 9.36 -5.72
CA ALA A 20 9.48 9.24 -4.27
C ALA A 20 9.28 10.61 -3.57
N SER A 21 10.06 11.62 -3.93
CA SER A 21 9.96 12.97 -3.35
C SER A 21 8.58 13.59 -3.62
N LEU A 22 8.07 13.43 -4.84
CA LEU A 22 6.74 13.93 -5.20
C LEU A 22 5.63 13.14 -4.48
N VAL A 23 5.75 11.81 -4.37
CA VAL A 23 4.83 10.97 -3.61
C VAL A 23 4.73 11.45 -2.16
N ILE A 24 5.86 11.66 -1.47
CA ILE A 24 5.88 12.16 -0.09
C ILE A 24 5.13 13.48 0.02
N ASN A 25 5.38 14.43 -0.91
CA ASN A 25 4.72 15.73 -0.89
C ASN A 25 3.21 15.61 -1.10
N LEU A 26 2.78 14.88 -2.13
CA LEU A 26 1.36 14.71 -2.47
C LEU A 26 0.59 13.97 -1.38
N VAL A 27 1.18 12.94 -0.77
CA VAL A 27 0.58 12.22 0.37
C VAL A 27 0.35 13.17 1.55
N ASN A 28 1.33 14.02 1.87
CA ASN A 28 1.17 15.01 2.93
C ASN A 28 0.10 16.07 2.61
N ILE A 29 -0.03 16.48 1.34
CA ILE A 29 -1.09 17.40 0.90
C ILE A 29 -2.46 16.72 1.04
N ALA A 30 -2.61 15.49 0.54
CA ALA A 30 -3.83 14.71 0.65
C ALA A 30 -4.29 14.55 2.11
N LEU A 31 -3.36 14.26 3.02
CA LEU A 31 -3.64 14.18 4.46
C LEU A 31 -4.10 15.53 5.05
N LYS A 32 -3.50 16.64 4.63
CA LYS A 32 -3.89 17.99 5.09
C LYS A 32 -5.27 18.39 4.60
N GLU A 33 -5.65 17.96 3.40
CA GLU A 33 -6.98 18.16 2.84
C GLU A 33 -8.05 17.25 3.45
N GLY A 34 -7.66 16.34 4.34
CA GLY A 34 -8.56 15.43 5.01
C GLY A 34 -9.03 14.27 4.14
N ILE A 35 -8.29 13.94 3.07
CA ILE A 35 -8.56 12.74 2.28
C ILE A 35 -8.36 11.50 3.16
N GLU A 36 -9.28 10.54 3.06
CA GLU A 36 -9.22 9.32 3.85
C GLU A 36 -7.93 8.54 3.56
N VAL A 37 -7.28 8.08 4.63
CA VAL A 37 -6.01 7.35 4.57
C VAL A 37 -6.10 6.08 3.70
N LYS A 38 -7.26 5.41 3.71
CA LYS A 38 -7.52 4.24 2.84
C LYS A 38 -7.51 4.62 1.36
N THR A 39 -8.16 5.72 1.01
CA THR A 39 -8.19 6.22 -0.38
C THR A 39 -6.80 6.61 -0.88
N ILE A 40 -5.96 7.19 -0.01
CA ILE A 40 -4.55 7.49 -0.33
C ILE A 40 -3.77 6.19 -0.57
N LEU A 41 -4.00 5.16 0.26
CA LEU A 41 -3.38 3.85 0.08
C LEU A 41 -3.79 3.20 -1.25
N ASP A 42 -5.06 3.30 -1.64
CA ASP A 42 -5.56 2.77 -2.91
C ASP A 42 -4.91 3.45 -4.12
N ALA A 43 -4.70 4.78 -4.06
CA ALA A 43 -3.99 5.52 -5.09
C ALA A 43 -2.51 5.12 -5.19
N LEU A 44 -1.83 4.98 -4.04
CA LEU A 44 -0.45 4.49 -3.99
C LEU A 44 -0.34 3.08 -4.60
N ALA A 45 -1.23 2.16 -4.21
CA ALA A 45 -1.24 0.79 -4.69
C ALA A 45 -1.54 0.70 -6.19
N SER A 46 -2.48 1.53 -6.68
CA SER A 46 -2.85 1.61 -8.09
C SER A 46 -1.66 1.91 -8.99
N GLY A 47 -0.73 2.79 -8.57
CA GLY A 47 0.47 3.09 -9.35
C GLY A 47 1.37 1.88 -9.57
N VAL A 48 1.55 1.05 -8.54
CA VAL A 48 2.35 -0.19 -8.62
C VAL A 48 1.62 -1.26 -9.43
N ILE A 49 0.30 -1.39 -9.27
CA ILE A 49 -0.52 -2.35 -10.02
C ILE A 49 -0.41 -2.07 -11.52
N ILE A 50 -0.58 -0.81 -11.93
CA ILE A 50 -0.47 -0.41 -13.34
C ILE A 50 0.93 -0.70 -13.89
N LEU A 51 2.00 -0.46 -13.12
CA LEU A 51 3.36 -0.83 -13.53
C LEU A 51 3.52 -2.34 -13.69
N GLY A 52 2.92 -3.14 -12.81
CA GLY A 52 2.93 -4.60 -12.92
C GLY A 52 2.18 -5.12 -14.15
N GLU A 53 1.04 -4.52 -14.47
CA GLU A 53 0.30 -4.81 -15.70
C GLU A 53 1.11 -4.44 -16.95
N LYS A 54 1.72 -3.25 -16.98
CA LYS A 54 2.60 -2.82 -18.07
C LYS A 54 3.80 -3.76 -18.24
N LEU A 55 4.44 -4.18 -17.15
CA LEU A 55 5.53 -5.16 -17.19
C LEU A 55 5.06 -6.48 -17.81
N SER A 56 3.88 -6.96 -17.43
CA SER A 56 3.28 -8.19 -17.96
C SER A 56 2.97 -8.08 -19.46
N ASN A 57 2.56 -6.89 -19.90
CA ASN A 57 2.28 -6.56 -21.31
C ASN A 57 3.55 -6.21 -22.12
N LYS A 58 4.74 -6.24 -21.52
CA LYS A 58 6.02 -5.81 -22.12
C LYS A 58 6.05 -4.33 -22.52
N GLU A 59 5.28 -3.50 -21.83
CA GLU A 59 5.19 -2.04 -21.99
C GLU A 59 6.05 -1.27 -20.98
N ALA A 60 6.58 -1.95 -19.97
CA ALA A 60 7.53 -1.42 -18.99
C ALA A 60 8.60 -2.47 -18.67
N PHE A 61 9.74 -2.03 -18.16
CA PHE A 61 10.83 -2.89 -17.72
C PHE A 61 10.83 -3.10 -16.20
N LEU A 62 11.47 -4.19 -15.75
CA LEU A 62 11.59 -4.50 -14.33
C LEU A 62 12.19 -3.35 -13.48
N PRO A 63 13.21 -2.60 -13.93
CA PRO A 63 13.71 -1.45 -13.16
C PRO A 63 12.66 -0.37 -12.93
N GLU A 64 11.75 -0.13 -13.86
CA GLU A 64 10.67 0.86 -13.69
C GLU A 64 9.71 0.41 -12.58
N LEU A 65 9.36 -0.88 -12.54
CA LEU A 65 8.55 -1.44 -11.47
C LEU A 65 9.26 -1.30 -10.11
N VAL A 66 10.56 -1.56 -10.05
CA VAL A 66 11.34 -1.43 -8.80
C VAL A 66 11.36 0.01 -8.29
N VAL A 67 11.67 0.99 -9.15
CA VAL A 67 11.72 2.40 -8.73
C VAL A 67 10.32 2.90 -8.37
N GLY A 68 9.29 2.52 -9.11
CA GLY A 68 7.90 2.84 -8.76
C GLY A 68 7.50 2.25 -7.41
N PHE A 69 7.95 1.03 -7.12
CA PHE A 69 7.73 0.38 -5.85
C PHE A 69 8.45 1.06 -4.67
N GLU A 70 9.68 1.54 -4.87
CA GLU A 70 10.39 2.34 -3.87
C GLU A 70 9.62 3.63 -3.57
N ALA A 71 9.12 4.33 -4.59
CA ALA A 71 8.29 5.52 -4.41
C ALA A 71 6.99 5.21 -3.63
N PHE A 72 6.34 4.09 -3.94
CA PHE A 72 5.21 3.58 -3.18
C PHE A 72 5.55 3.36 -1.69
N GLN A 73 6.70 2.74 -1.40
CA GLN A 73 7.11 2.47 -0.02
C GLN A 73 7.30 3.76 0.79
N GLU A 74 7.86 4.82 0.20
CA GLU A 74 8.00 6.10 0.89
C GLU A 74 6.65 6.73 1.25
N GLY A 75 5.67 6.64 0.34
CA GLY A 75 4.29 7.05 0.65
C GLY A 75 3.66 6.21 1.76
N LEU A 76 3.84 4.89 1.71
CA LEU A 76 3.29 3.94 2.69
C LEU A 76 3.80 4.22 4.11
N LYS A 77 5.10 4.53 4.27
CA LYS A 77 5.71 4.85 5.59
C LYS A 77 5.00 5.99 6.31
N ILE A 78 4.43 6.95 5.57
CA ILE A 78 3.72 8.11 6.13
C ILE A 78 2.35 7.69 6.66
N ILE A 79 1.63 6.86 5.92
CA ILE A 79 0.23 6.52 6.21
C ILE A 79 0.08 5.29 7.12
N GLU A 80 1.06 4.39 7.19
CA GLU A 80 1.01 3.19 8.02
C GLU A 80 0.71 3.48 9.51
N PRO A 81 1.35 4.48 10.16
CA PRO A 81 1.02 4.85 11.54
C PRO A 81 -0.39 5.40 11.70
N LEU A 82 -0.96 6.01 10.65
CA LEU A 82 -2.31 6.57 10.67
C LEU A 82 -3.37 5.47 10.52
N LEU A 83 -3.11 4.47 9.67
CA LEU A 83 -3.97 3.29 9.53
C LEU A 83 -4.12 2.55 10.86
N LYS A 84 -3.01 2.37 11.60
CA LYS A 84 -3.04 1.71 12.93
C LYS A 84 -3.82 2.47 14.00
N LYS A 85 -4.02 3.78 13.82
CA LYS A 85 -4.77 4.64 14.75
C LYS A 85 -6.26 4.72 14.41
N LEU A 86 -6.71 4.14 13.30
CA LEU A 86 -8.11 4.13 12.95
C LEU A 86 -8.95 3.46 14.05
N PRO A 87 -10.17 3.95 14.32
CA PRO A 87 -11.06 3.32 15.28
C PRO A 87 -11.29 1.85 14.91
N LYS A 88 -11.11 0.96 15.88
CA LYS A 88 -11.34 -0.47 15.70
C LYS A 88 -12.84 -0.74 15.66
N GLU A 89 -13.43 -0.70 14.48
CA GLU A 89 -14.83 -1.05 14.26
C GLU A 89 -14.95 -2.52 13.87
N GLY A 90 -15.21 -3.42 14.82
CA GLY A 90 -15.40 -4.83 14.48
C GLY A 90 -15.49 -5.79 15.66
N LYS A 91 -16.10 -6.97 15.41
CA LYS A 91 -15.97 -8.14 16.29
C LYS A 91 -14.50 -8.57 16.31
N LYS A 92 -14.02 -9.05 17.47
CA LYS A 92 -12.70 -9.67 17.62
C LYS A 92 -12.64 -10.99 16.83
N ILE A 93 -12.41 -10.88 15.52
CA ILE A 93 -12.14 -12.01 14.64
C ILE A 93 -10.65 -12.32 14.74
N LYS A 94 -10.30 -13.58 15.00
CA LYS A 94 -8.92 -14.04 14.99
C LYS A 94 -8.53 -14.43 13.57
N VAL A 95 -7.41 -13.90 13.08
CA VAL A 95 -6.89 -14.18 11.74
C VAL A 95 -5.45 -14.65 11.87
N VAL A 96 -5.09 -15.73 11.16
CA VAL A 96 -3.69 -16.15 10.98
C VAL A 96 -3.24 -15.69 9.60
N LEU A 97 -2.05 -15.08 9.51
CA LEU A 97 -1.53 -14.49 8.28
C LEU A 97 -0.07 -14.88 8.07
N GLY A 98 0.28 -15.37 6.88
CA GLY A 98 1.64 -15.73 6.50
C GLY A 98 1.77 -15.82 4.97
N THR A 99 2.98 -15.85 4.45
CA THR A 99 3.21 -16.23 3.04
C THR A 99 3.54 -17.71 2.91
N VAL A 100 3.17 -18.29 1.77
CA VAL A 100 3.40 -19.70 1.47
C VAL A 100 4.89 -20.02 1.41
N LYS A 101 5.24 -21.28 1.64
CA LYS A 101 6.59 -21.80 1.47
C LYS A 101 7.19 -21.41 0.10
N GLY A 102 8.41 -20.90 0.12
CA GLY A 102 9.15 -20.40 -1.03
C GLY A 102 8.90 -18.93 -1.36
N ASP A 103 7.95 -18.25 -0.68
CA ASP A 103 7.63 -16.84 -0.93
C ASP A 103 8.16 -15.94 0.17
N ILE A 104 9.14 -15.09 -0.18
CA ILE A 104 9.76 -14.11 0.71
C ILE A 104 9.09 -12.73 0.68
N HIS A 105 8.14 -12.50 -0.25
CA HIS A 105 7.50 -11.20 -0.38
C HIS A 105 6.56 -10.95 0.81
N ASN A 106 6.70 -9.82 1.48
CA ASN A 106 5.94 -9.54 2.72
C ASN A 106 5.19 -8.21 2.71
N ILE A 107 5.33 -7.40 1.66
CA ILE A 107 4.81 -6.03 1.66
C ILE A 107 3.29 -6.02 1.61
N GLY A 108 2.69 -6.80 0.67
CA GLY A 108 1.25 -7.01 0.64
C GLY A 108 0.71 -7.62 1.94
N LYS A 109 1.41 -8.64 2.47
CA LYS A 109 1.07 -9.27 3.77
C LYS A 109 1.01 -8.25 4.90
N ASN A 110 2.02 -7.38 5.02
CA ASN A 110 2.09 -6.39 6.09
C ASN A 110 1.01 -5.30 5.94
N ILE A 111 0.68 -4.90 4.72
CA ILE A 111 -0.44 -3.97 4.47
C ILE A 111 -1.76 -4.60 4.91
N VAL A 112 -2.03 -5.84 4.48
CA VAL A 112 -3.25 -6.57 4.87
C VAL A 112 -3.32 -6.73 6.40
N LYS A 113 -2.20 -7.02 7.07
CA LYS A 113 -2.14 -7.06 8.54
C LYS A 113 -2.61 -5.75 9.16
N VAL A 114 -2.05 -4.62 8.73
CA VAL A 114 -2.41 -3.29 9.26
C VAL A 114 -3.88 -2.97 8.98
N MET A 115 -4.39 -3.31 7.81
CA MET A 115 -5.81 -3.15 7.47
C MET A 115 -6.73 -3.98 8.37
N LEU A 116 -6.40 -5.25 8.60
CA LEU A 116 -7.16 -6.15 9.46
C LEU A 116 -7.14 -5.67 10.93
N GLU A 117 -5.99 -5.24 11.42
CA GLU A 117 -5.84 -4.66 12.76
C GLU A 117 -6.65 -3.37 12.92
N ALA A 118 -6.67 -2.52 11.89
CA ALA A 118 -7.50 -1.31 11.83
C ALA A 118 -9.01 -1.65 11.81
N ALA A 119 -9.40 -2.74 11.16
CA ALA A 119 -10.76 -3.29 11.19
C ALA A 119 -11.13 -4.01 12.50
N GLY A 120 -10.25 -4.01 13.51
CA GLY A 120 -10.51 -4.61 14.82
C GLY A 120 -10.27 -6.12 14.91
N CYS A 121 -9.63 -6.74 13.90
CA CYS A 121 -9.21 -8.13 13.96
C CYS A 121 -7.99 -8.33 14.88
N GLU A 122 -7.89 -9.53 15.46
CA GLU A 122 -6.71 -10.01 16.17
C GLU A 122 -5.87 -10.85 15.20
N VAL A 123 -4.77 -10.28 14.70
CA VAL A 123 -3.95 -10.90 13.65
C VAL A 123 -2.73 -11.60 14.26
N TYR A 124 -2.58 -12.88 13.97
CA TYR A 124 -1.44 -13.72 14.29
C TYR A 124 -0.59 -13.89 13.02
N ASP A 125 0.51 -13.14 12.94
CA ASP A 125 1.40 -13.13 11.78
C ASP A 125 2.50 -14.17 11.94
N ILE A 126 2.45 -15.24 11.14
CA ILE A 126 3.41 -16.37 11.17
C ILE A 126 4.64 -16.12 10.29
N GLY A 127 4.72 -14.96 9.63
CA GLY A 127 5.91 -14.54 8.88
C GLY A 127 5.87 -14.89 7.40
N VAL A 128 7.05 -15.16 6.84
CA VAL A 128 7.24 -15.54 5.44
C VAL A 128 7.81 -16.94 5.32
N ASP A 129 7.65 -17.56 4.15
CA ASP A 129 8.17 -18.90 3.84
C ASP A 129 7.67 -19.98 4.82
N VAL A 130 6.35 -19.98 5.07
CA VAL A 130 5.76 -20.88 6.09
C VAL A 130 5.22 -22.16 5.45
N SER A 131 5.57 -23.30 6.06
CA SER A 131 5.06 -24.62 5.64
C SER A 131 3.57 -24.76 5.97
N PRO A 132 2.82 -25.59 5.23
CA PRO A 132 1.40 -25.86 5.53
C PRO A 132 1.16 -26.61 6.84
N GLU A 133 2.16 -27.35 7.33
CA GLU A 133 2.15 -28.10 8.60
C GLU A 133 2.46 -27.23 9.81
#